data_AF-A0A2C8FB75-F1
#
_entry.id   AF-A0A2C8FB75-F1
#
_cell.length_a   1.000
_cell.length_b   1.000
_cell.length_c   1.000
_cell.angle_alpha   90.00
_cell.angle_beta   90.00
_cell.angle_gamma   90.00
#
_symmetry.space_group_name_H-M   'P 1'
#
loop_
_entity.id
_entity.type
_entity.pdbx_description
1 polymer ?
#
loop_
_entity_poly.entity_id
_entity_poly.type
_entity_poly.pdbx_seq_one_letter_code
_entity_poly.pdbx_strand_id
1 'polypeptide(L)'
;MVTTPSDIRKLAIRRHQTTWNWTLHFAAIIGFCLTLLTHSYILLACSVILFGAGFFHLNLPVLKDNRWTRFVDRAVEWEKNWIAAPWNFYKIWRFTVVLLLAAVVIWALWTRDAVVLALFAGFGFLVHVVRDNMAGGIKP
;
A
#
# COMPACT_ATOMS: atom_id res chain seq x y z
N MET A 1 -22.68 6.57 -24.91
CA MET A 1 -21.20 6.73 -24.97
C MET A 1 -20.57 5.38 -24.74
N VAL A 2 -19.65 4.94 -25.60
CA VAL A 2 -18.94 3.65 -25.42
C VAL A 2 -17.86 3.87 -24.38
N THR A 3 -18.01 3.25 -23.20
CA THR A 3 -17.02 3.31 -22.12
C THR A 3 -15.82 2.46 -22.52
N THR A 4 -14.63 3.05 -22.67
CA THR A 4 -13.43 2.27 -23.00
C THR A 4 -12.78 1.71 -21.73
N PRO A 5 -12.01 0.61 -21.81
CA PRO A 5 -11.23 0.10 -20.67
C PRO A 5 -10.28 1.15 -20.08
N SER A 6 -9.78 2.07 -20.92
CA SER A 6 -8.93 3.18 -20.49
C SER A 6 -9.69 4.20 -19.62
N ASP A 7 -10.97 4.44 -19.92
CA ASP A 7 -11.82 5.34 -19.15
C ASP A 7 -12.16 4.74 -17.79
N ILE A 8 -12.44 3.43 -17.76
CA ILE A 8 -12.66 2.67 -16.52
C ILE A 8 -11.41 2.73 -15.63
N ARG A 9 -10.23 2.50 -16.21
CA ARG A 9 -8.96 2.58 -15.47
C ARG A 9 -8.70 3.98 -14.93
N LYS A 10 -8.89 5.04 -15.74
CA LYS A 10 -8.74 6.43 -15.30
C LYS A 10 -9.68 6.77 -14.15
N LEU A 11 -10.93 6.32 -14.23
CA LEU A 11 -11.93 6.52 -13.19
C LEU A 11 -11.54 5.80 -11.89
N ALA A 12 -11.09 4.54 -11.98
CA ALA A 12 -10.66 3.76 -10.83
C ALA A 12 -9.46 4.42 -10.12
N ILE A 13 -8.45 4.87 -10.88
CA ILE A 13 -7.29 5.59 -10.34
C ILE A 13 -7.73 6.88 -9.64
N ARG A 14 -8.60 7.67 -10.29
CA ARG A 14 -9.09 8.93 -9.70
C ARG A 14 -9.81 8.68 -8.37
N ARG A 15 -10.64 7.63 -8.29
CA ARG A 15 -11.37 7.30 -7.05
C ARG A 15 -10.44 6.80 -5.95
N HIS A 16 -9.46 5.95 -6.29
CA HIS A 16 -8.46 5.47 -5.33
C HIS A 16 -7.71 6.63 -4.66
N GLN A 17 -7.41 7.69 -5.40
CA GLN A 17 -6.66 8.85 -4.93
C GLN A 17 -7.43 9.78 -3.97
N THR A 18 -8.67 9.47 -3.62
CA THR A 18 -9.37 10.19 -2.55
C THR A 18 -8.95 9.63 -1.18
N THR A 19 -8.80 10.48 -0.18
CA THR A 19 -8.24 10.11 1.14
C THR A 19 -8.98 8.95 1.80
N TRP A 20 -10.32 8.94 1.71
CA TRP A 20 -11.15 7.84 2.24
C TRP A 20 -10.94 6.53 1.48
N ASN A 21 -10.97 6.57 0.16
CA ASN A 21 -10.85 5.37 -0.65
C ASN A 21 -9.44 4.76 -0.55
N TRP A 22 -8.41 5.60 -0.49
CA TRP A 22 -7.05 5.15 -0.20
C TRP A 22 -6.97 4.48 1.17
N THR A 23 -7.57 5.09 2.20
CA THR A 23 -7.65 4.52 3.56
C THR A 23 -8.34 3.15 3.55
N LEU A 24 -9.42 2.99 2.79
CA LEU A 24 -10.13 1.71 2.68
C LEU A 24 -9.29 0.64 1.98
N HIS A 25 -8.60 0.98 0.89
CA HIS A 25 -7.69 0.05 0.23
C HIS A 25 -6.52 -0.33 1.14
N PHE A 26 -5.96 0.63 1.88
CA PHE A 26 -4.90 0.36 2.85
C PHE A 26 -5.38 -0.57 3.97
N ALA A 27 -6.57 -0.31 4.54
CA ALA A 27 -7.20 -1.18 5.52
C ALA A 27 -7.49 -2.57 4.96
N ALA A 28 -7.93 -2.67 3.71
CA ALA A 28 -8.14 -3.94 3.03
C ALA A 28 -6.84 -4.74 2.86
N ILE A 29 -5.72 -4.09 2.53
CA ILE A 29 -4.40 -4.73 2.45
C ILE A 29 -3.98 -5.27 3.83
N ILE A 30 -4.15 -4.48 4.90
CA ILE A 30 -3.87 -4.94 6.27
C ILE A 30 -4.75 -6.15 6.62
N GLY A 31 -6.05 -6.06 6.35
CA GLY A 31 -6.99 -7.16 6.57
C GLY A 31 -6.59 -8.42 5.79
N PHE A 32 -6.11 -8.27 4.56
CA PHE A 32 -5.63 -9.37 3.74
C PHE A 32 -4.35 -9.99 4.32
N CYS A 33 -3.40 -9.20 4.81
CA CYS A 33 -2.24 -9.74 5.53
C CYS A 33 -2.64 -10.52 6.78
N LEU A 34 -3.60 -10.00 7.56
CA LEU A 34 -4.16 -10.71 8.72
C LEU A 34 -4.90 -11.98 8.32
N THR A 35 -5.57 -11.97 7.17
CA THR A 35 -6.22 -13.13 6.58
C THR A 35 -5.19 -14.22 6.27
N LEU A 36 -4.08 -13.88 5.61
CA LEU A 36 -3.02 -14.83 5.33
C LEU A 36 -2.44 -15.42 6.62
N LEU A 37 -2.18 -14.56 7.62
CA LEU A 37 -1.62 -15.01 8.89
C LEU A 37 -2.58 -15.94 9.65
N THR A 38 -3.85 -15.59 9.76
CA THR A 38 -4.84 -16.32 10.58
C THR A 38 -5.61 -17.39 9.82
N HIS A 39 -5.53 -17.39 8.48
CA HIS A 39 -6.35 -18.19 7.58
C HIS A 39 -7.87 -18.02 7.80
N SER A 40 -8.29 -16.81 8.19
CA SER A 40 -9.70 -16.52 8.49
C SER A 40 -10.50 -16.07 7.27
N TYR A 41 -11.50 -16.85 6.87
CA TYR A 41 -12.42 -16.49 5.78
C TYR A 41 -13.24 -15.23 6.06
N ILE A 42 -13.52 -14.93 7.34
CA ILE A 42 -14.23 -13.71 7.72
C ILE A 42 -13.37 -12.49 7.42
N LEU A 43 -12.09 -12.53 7.81
CA LEU A 43 -11.16 -11.45 7.48
C LEU A 43 -10.95 -11.32 5.97
N LEU A 44 -10.93 -12.43 5.24
CA LEU A 44 -10.88 -12.40 3.77
C LEU A 44 -12.07 -11.64 3.20
N ALA A 45 -13.28 -12.01 3.61
CA ALA A 45 -14.51 -11.39 3.16
C ALA A 45 -14.52 -9.88 3.49
N CYS A 46 -14.20 -9.51 4.73
CA CYS A 46 -14.09 -8.10 5.11
C CYS A 46 -13.06 -7.35 4.26
N SER A 47 -11.91 -7.94 3.98
CA SER A 47 -10.85 -7.33 3.18
C SER A 47 -11.29 -7.11 1.73
N VAL A 48 -11.95 -8.10 1.13
CA VAL A 48 -12.51 -7.99 -0.23
C VAL A 48 -13.60 -6.91 -0.29
N ILE A 49 -14.48 -6.86 0.71
CA ILE A 49 -15.54 -5.84 0.79
C ILE A 49 -14.92 -4.44 0.92
N LEU A 50 -13.95 -4.24 1.80
CA LEU A 50 -13.27 -2.96 1.98
C LEU A 50 -12.51 -2.54 0.71
N PHE A 51 -11.85 -3.49 0.05
CA PHE A 51 -11.17 -3.25 -1.22
C PHE A 51 -12.16 -2.82 -2.31
N GLY A 52 -13.28 -3.54 -2.45
CA GLY A 52 -14.35 -3.16 -3.37
C GLY A 52 -14.97 -1.79 -3.05
N ALA A 53 -15.22 -1.52 -1.76
CA ALA A 53 -15.80 -0.26 -1.29
C ALA A 53 -14.97 0.96 -1.68
N GLY A 54 -13.63 0.85 -1.66
CA GLY A 54 -12.73 1.93 -2.06
C GLY A 54 -12.76 2.29 -3.56
N PHE A 55 -13.46 1.54 -4.42
CA PHE A 55 -13.72 1.94 -5.81
C PHE A 55 -15.03 2.70 -6.01
N PHE A 56 -15.88 2.81 -4.98
CA PHE A 56 -17.13 3.57 -5.05
C PHE A 56 -16.93 5.04 -4.70
N HIS A 57 -17.87 5.87 -5.15
CA HIS A 57 -17.94 7.26 -4.73
C HIS A 57 -18.69 7.33 -3.40
N LEU A 58 -17.94 7.19 -2.30
CA LEU A 58 -18.51 7.21 -0.96
C LEU A 58 -18.78 8.67 -0.57
N ASN A 59 -20.03 8.99 -0.24
CA ASN A 59 -20.41 10.31 0.27
C ASN A 59 -20.02 10.43 1.75
N LEU A 60 -18.72 10.45 2.02
CA LEU A 60 -18.15 10.53 3.36
C LEU A 60 -17.78 11.98 3.68
N PRO A 61 -17.90 12.40 4.95
CA PRO A 61 -17.52 13.74 5.37
C PRO A 61 -16.03 13.98 5.12
N VAL A 62 -15.65 15.24 4.89
CA VAL A 62 -14.24 15.62 4.78
C VAL A 62 -13.53 15.26 6.09
N LEU A 63 -12.45 14.47 5.99
CA LEU A 63 -11.64 14.12 7.15
C LEU A 63 -11.03 15.39 7.74
N LYS A 64 -11.18 15.57 9.06
CA LYS A 64 -10.49 16.63 9.79
C LYS A 64 -8.98 16.46 9.63
N ASP A 65 -8.28 17.56 9.36
CA ASP A 65 -6.83 17.52 9.23
C ASP A 65 -6.17 17.04 10.53
N ASN A 66 -5.40 15.95 10.42
CA ASN A 66 -4.72 15.29 11.51
C ASN A 66 -3.41 14.61 11.00
N ARG A 67 -2.76 13.79 11.82
CA ARG A 67 -1.52 13.09 11.40
C ARG A 67 -1.79 12.03 10.33
N TRP A 68 -2.96 11.39 10.38
CA TRP A 68 -3.36 10.36 9.43
C TRP A 68 -3.64 10.95 8.05
N THR A 69 -4.43 12.02 7.95
CA THR A 69 -4.70 12.70 6.67
C THR A 69 -3.40 13.13 5.99
N ARG A 70 -2.49 13.77 6.71
CA ARG A 70 -1.16 14.15 6.19
C ARG A 70 -0.29 12.95 5.78
N PHE A 71 -0.49 11.78 6.38
CA PHE A 71 0.18 10.56 5.93
C PHE A 71 -0.43 10.06 4.63
N VAL A 72 -1.75 9.95 4.57
CA VAL A 72 -2.48 9.50 3.37
C VAL A 72 -2.23 10.44 2.19
N ASP A 73 -2.27 11.75 2.39
CA ASP A 73 -2.04 12.72 1.32
C ASP A 73 -0.62 12.60 0.74
N ARG A 74 0.40 12.43 1.60
CA ARG A 74 1.77 12.14 1.16
C ARG A 74 1.89 10.80 0.43
N ALA A 75 1.16 9.78 0.87
CA ALA A 75 1.16 8.47 0.23
C ALA A 75 0.51 8.52 -1.16
N VAL A 76 -0.64 9.21 -1.29
CA VAL A 76 -1.33 9.45 -2.55
C VAL A 76 -0.48 10.29 -3.50
N GLU A 77 0.18 11.34 -3.01
CA GLU A 77 1.10 12.15 -3.81
C GLU A 77 2.30 11.34 -4.29
N TRP A 78 2.91 10.56 -3.39
CA TRP A 78 3.99 9.63 -3.76
C TRP A 78 3.55 8.64 -4.84
N GLU A 79 2.35 8.05 -4.71
CA GLU A 79 1.81 7.11 -5.71
C GLU A 79 1.56 7.80 -7.05
N LYS A 80 0.99 9.01 -7.06
CA LYS A 80 0.81 9.83 -8.27
C LYS A 80 2.15 10.07 -8.96
N ASN A 81 3.16 10.50 -8.21
CA ASN A 81 4.50 10.76 -8.72
C ASN A 81 5.15 9.47 -9.26
N TRP A 82 4.98 8.34 -8.57
CA TRP A 82 5.47 7.05 -9.02
C TRP A 82 4.80 6.61 -10.32
N ILE A 83 3.47 6.74 -10.45
CA ILE A 83 2.73 6.37 -11.67
C ILE A 83 3.14 7.28 -12.84
N ALA A 84 3.29 8.58 -12.60
CA ALA A 84 3.64 9.57 -13.61
C ALA A 84 5.10 9.46 -14.09
N ALA A 85 6.02 8.97 -13.24
CA ALA A 85 7.43 8.82 -13.61
C ALA A 85 7.60 7.88 -14.81
N PRO A 86 8.48 8.19 -15.77
CA PRO A 86 8.70 7.37 -16.96
C PRO A 86 9.24 5.97 -16.58
N TRP A 87 8.87 4.97 -17.38
CA TRP A 87 9.38 3.60 -17.24
C TRP A 87 10.80 3.51 -17.80
N ASN A 88 11.79 3.79 -16.95
CA ASN A 88 13.20 3.53 -17.22
C ASN A 88 13.65 2.23 -16.55
N PHE A 89 14.84 1.75 -16.90
CA PHE A 89 15.41 0.51 -16.33
C PHE A 89 15.47 0.55 -14.80
N TYR A 90 15.80 1.70 -14.21
CA TYR A 90 15.85 1.88 -12.76
C TYR A 90 14.47 1.68 -12.08
N LYS A 91 13.40 2.23 -12.65
CA LYS A 91 12.02 2.04 -12.17
C LYS A 91 11.57 0.60 -12.33
N ILE A 92 11.89 -0.04 -13.46
CA ILE A 92 11.60 -1.45 -13.73
C ILE A 92 12.28 -2.32 -12.67
N TRP A 93 13.57 -2.13 -12.44
CA TRP A 93 14.32 -2.88 -11.43
C TRP A 93 13.70 -2.72 -10.03
N ARG A 94 13.44 -1.48 -9.60
CA ARG A 94 12.80 -1.22 -8.31
C ARG A 94 11.43 -1.87 -8.19
N PHE A 95 10.62 -1.81 -9.25
CA PHE A 95 9.32 -2.46 -9.28
C PHE A 95 9.45 -3.98 -9.13
N THR A 96 10.38 -4.61 -9.87
CA THR A 96 10.64 -6.05 -9.78
C THR A 96 11.10 -6.45 -8.37
N VAL A 97 12.01 -5.70 -7.76
CA VAL A 97 12.47 -5.96 -6.39
C VAL A 97 11.32 -5.85 -5.40
N VAL A 98 10.50 -4.79 -5.48
CA VAL A 98 9.34 -4.62 -4.60
C VAL A 98 8.32 -5.75 -4.80
N LEU A 99 8.10 -6.18 -6.04
CA LEU A 99 7.21 -7.29 -6.35
C LEU A 99 7.72 -8.61 -5.76
N LEU A 100 9.01 -8.90 -5.86
CA LEU A 100 9.63 -10.07 -5.24
C LEU A 100 9.51 -10.04 -3.72
N LEU A 101 9.80 -8.90 -3.08
CA LEU A 101 9.64 -8.74 -1.64
C LEU A 101 8.17 -8.96 -1.22
N ALA A 102 7.21 -8.41 -1.96
CA ALA A 102 5.80 -8.61 -1.69
C ALA A 102 5.41 -10.10 -1.81
N ALA A 103 5.90 -10.81 -2.82
CA ALA A 103 5.66 -12.25 -2.98
C ALA A 103 6.23 -13.07 -1.80
N VAL A 104 7.45 -12.74 -1.35
CA VAL A 104 8.06 -13.40 -0.18
C VAL A 104 7.27 -13.10 1.09
N VAL A 105 6.81 -11.86 1.29
CA VAL A 105 5.97 -11.50 2.45
C VAL A 105 4.64 -12.26 2.42
N ILE A 106 3.98 -12.35 1.26
CA ILE A 106 2.74 -13.13 1.12
C ILE A 106 2.99 -14.59 1.46
N TRP A 107 4.06 -15.18 0.92
CA TRP A 107 4.44 -16.56 1.23
C TRP A 107 4.72 -16.76 2.71
N ALA A 108 5.50 -15.88 3.35
CA ALA A 108 5.85 -15.97 4.77
C ALA A 108 4.62 -15.80 5.68
N LEU A 109 3.70 -14.89 5.34
CA LEU A 109 2.43 -14.74 6.05
C LEU A 109 1.57 -16.02 5.93
N TRP A 110 1.53 -16.61 4.74
CA TRP A 110 0.79 -17.85 4.48
C TRP A 110 1.39 -19.06 5.20
N THR A 111 2.71 -19.25 5.17
CA THR A 111 3.38 -20.34 5.88
C THR A 111 3.54 -20.07 7.38
N ARG A 112 3.24 -18.84 7.83
CA ARG A 112 3.44 -18.35 9.20
C ARG A 112 4.90 -18.48 9.65
N ASP A 113 5.84 -18.28 8.74
CA ASP A 113 7.27 -18.31 9.04
C ASP A 113 7.68 -17.07 9.83
N ALA A 114 7.73 -17.22 11.16
CA ALA A 114 8.06 -16.14 12.08
C ALA A 114 9.49 -15.59 11.88
N VAL A 115 10.44 -16.40 11.41
CA VAL A 115 11.82 -15.96 11.20
C VAL A 115 11.87 -15.01 10.02
N VAL A 116 11.25 -15.38 8.90
CA VAL A 116 11.21 -14.51 7.72
C VAL A 116 10.46 -13.22 8.02
N LEU A 117 9.33 -13.28 8.71
CA LEU A 117 8.59 -12.09 9.13
C LEU A 117 9.41 -11.20 10.08
N ALA A 118 10.15 -11.78 11.03
CA ALA A 118 11.04 -11.05 11.91
C ALA A 118 12.19 -10.38 11.16
N LEU A 119 12.76 -11.02 10.14
CA LEU A 119 13.77 -10.42 9.28
C LEU A 119 13.22 -9.20 8.55
N PHE A 120 12.01 -9.27 7.98
CA PHE A 120 11.38 -8.10 7.35
C PHE A 120 11.15 -6.95 8.35
N ALA A 121 10.68 -7.26 9.56
CA ALA A 121 10.52 -6.26 10.61
C ALA A 121 11.87 -5.64 11.00
N GLY A 122 12.91 -6.47 11.17
CA GLY A 122 14.27 -6.04 11.48
C GLY A 122 14.88 -5.14 10.38
N PHE A 123 14.75 -5.52 9.12
CA PHE A 123 15.18 -4.70 7.98
C PHE A 123 14.44 -3.36 7.95
N GLY A 124 13.12 -3.35 8.17
CA GLY A 124 12.34 -2.11 8.25
C GLY A 124 12.83 -1.19 9.37
N PHE A 125 13.14 -1.77 10.53
CA PHE A 125 13.71 -1.02 11.66
C PHE A 125 15.11 -0.49 11.35
N LEU A 126 15.97 -1.28 10.72
CA LEU A 126 17.31 -0.82 10.30
C LEU A 126 17.22 0.34 9.31
N VAL A 127 16.30 0.30 8.34
CA VAL A 127 16.07 1.42 7.41
C VAL A 127 15.65 2.68 8.16
N HIS A 128 14.77 2.55 9.17
CA HIS A 128 14.39 3.67 10.02
C HIS A 128 15.59 4.25 10.78
N VAL A 129 16.41 3.41 11.40
CA VAL A 129 17.62 3.83 12.12
C VAL A 129 18.63 4.52 11.21
N VAL A 130 18.89 3.96 10.03
CA VAL A 130 19.78 4.57 9.03
C VAL A 130 19.27 5.96 8.62
N ARG A 131 17.96 6.09 8.38
CA ARG A 131 17.37 7.37 8.00
C ARG A 131 17.51 8.42 9.11
N ASP A 132 17.29 8.01 10.36
CA ASP A 132 17.40 8.90 11.51
C ASP A 132 18.87 9.30 11.77
N ASN A 133 19.81 8.37 11.60
CA ASN A 133 21.25 8.65 11.65
C ASN A 133 21.67 9.66 10.58
N MET A 134 21.22 9.47 9.33
CA MET A 134 21.50 10.41 8.25
C MET A 134 20.90 11.80 8.52
N ALA A 135 19.70 11.88 9.07
CA ALA A 135 19.08 13.13 9.48
C ALA A 135 19.85 13.83 10.62
N GLY A 136 20.48 13.04 11.50
CA GLY A 136 21.38 13.50 12.55
C GLY A 136 22.82 13.81 12.08
N GLY A 137 23.12 13.69 10.78
CA GLY A 137 24.44 13.98 10.22
C GLY A 137 25.46 12.83 10.32
N ILE A 138 25.06 11.66 10.82
CA ILE A 138 25.90 10.47 10.85
C ILE A 138 25.82 9.80 9.48
N LYS A 139 26.93 9.75 8.74
CA LYS A 139 27.04 9.00 7.49
C LYS A 139 27.39 7.54 7.82
N PRO A 140 26.51 6.57 7.53
CA PRO A 140 26.79 5.15 7.69
C PRO A 140 27.80 4.64 6.65
#